data_AF-A0A1F5KJK8-F1
#
_entry.id   AF-A0A1F5KJK8-F1
#
_cell.length_a   1.000
_cell.length_b   1.000
_cell.length_c   1.000
_cell.angle_alpha   90.00
_cell.angle_beta   90.00
_cell.angle_gamma   90.00
#
_symmetry.space_group_name_H-M   'P 1'
#
loop_
_entity.id
_entity.type
_entity.pdbx_description
1 polymer ?
#
loop_
_entity_poly.entity_id
_entity_poly.type
_entity_poly.pdbx_seq_one_letter_code
_entity_poly.pdbx_strand_id
1 'polypeptide(L)'
;MLYTQFSSASKKHIEWLSQRIYLHFRVKGKVNFGGRIYQLRYAKSASVTLLNGIYYSDVLICLTRKRFKIQQALAIIQKSAGML
;
A
#
# COMPACT_ATOMS: atom_id res chain seq x y z
N MET A 1 1.11 -5.89 -12.21
CA MET A 1 1.56 -6.30 -10.85
C MET A 1 1.27 -5.18 -9.87
N LEU A 2 0.60 -5.44 -8.74
CA LEU A 2 0.15 -4.40 -7.80
C LEU A 2 1.19 -4.14 -6.70
N TYR A 3 1.64 -2.89 -6.59
CA TYR A 3 2.56 -2.43 -5.55
C TYR A 3 1.99 -1.21 -4.83
N THR A 4 2.11 -1.23 -3.50
CA THR A 4 1.93 -0.04 -2.66
C THR A 4 3.31 0.43 -2.22
N GLN A 5 3.63 1.71 -2.41
CA GLN A 5 4.92 2.29 -2.07
C GLN A 5 4.74 3.58 -1.29
N PHE A 6 5.47 3.71 -0.19
CA PHE A 6 5.66 4.95 0.55
C PHE A 6 7.08 5.46 0.31
N SER A 7 7.25 6.77 0.13
CA SER A 7 8.55 7.39 -0.17
C SER A 7 8.83 8.53 0.80
N SER A 8 10.07 8.65 1.27
CA SER A 8 10.50 9.78 2.11
C SER A 8 12.01 9.98 2.02
N ALA A 9 12.46 11.23 2.17
CA ALA A 9 13.89 11.55 2.25
C ALA A 9 14.50 11.17 3.62
N SER A 10 13.67 10.91 4.64
CA SER A 10 14.13 10.53 5.97
C SER A 10 14.11 9.02 6.16
N LYS A 11 15.29 8.43 6.40
CA LYS A 11 15.45 7.01 6.74
C LYS A 11 14.64 6.65 7.99
N LYS A 12 14.77 7.46 9.04
CA LYS A 12 14.07 7.28 10.33
C LYS A 12 12.56 7.24 10.13
N HIS A 13 12.01 8.12 9.30
CA HIS A 13 10.58 8.14 9.01
C HIS A 13 10.12 6.87 8.28
N ILE A 14 10.87 6.39 7.28
CA ILE A 14 10.53 5.14 6.58
C ILE A 14 10.63 3.92 7.49
N GLU A 15 11.65 3.85 8.35
CA GLU A 15 11.82 2.75 9.30
C GLU A 15 10.71 2.74 10.34
N TRP A 16 10.38 3.91 10.91
CA TRP A 16 9.23 4.06 11.80
C TRP A 16 7.92 3.64 11.12
N LEU A 17 7.66 4.13 9.90
CA LEU A 17 6.45 3.80 9.16
C LEU A 17 6.35 2.28 8.90
N SER A 18 7.46 1.64 8.54
CA SER A 18 7.53 0.18 8.38
C SER A 18 7.11 -0.57 9.64
N GLN A 19 7.61 -0.13 10.81
CA GLN A 19 7.25 -0.71 12.11
C GLN A 19 5.76 -0.50 12.43
N ARG A 20 5.22 0.70 12.20
CA ARG A 20 3.80 1.01 12.44
C ARG A 20 2.90 0.17 11.55
N ILE A 21 3.23 0.05 10.26
CA ILE A 21 2.47 -0.79 9.34
C ILE A 21 2.50 -2.26 9.78
N TYR A 22 3.67 -2.78 10.17
CA TYR A 22 3.76 -4.16 10.65
C TYR A 22 2.95 -4.38 11.93
N LEU A 23 2.96 -3.42 12.86
CA LEU A 23 2.19 -3.51 14.10
C LEU A 23 0.67 -3.58 13.85
N HIS A 24 0.15 -2.76 12.94
CA HIS A 24 -1.30 -2.67 12.68
C HIS A 24 -1.82 -3.70 11.67
N PHE A 25 -1.04 -4.03 10.64
CA PHE A 25 -1.50 -4.85 9.51
C PHE A 25 -0.80 -6.21 9.41
N ARG A 26 0.24 -6.45 10.23
CA ARG A 26 1.06 -7.67 10.22
C ARG A 26 1.70 -8.00 8.87
N VAL A 27 1.85 -6.99 7.99
CA VAL A 27 2.53 -7.12 6.69
C VAL A 27 3.93 -6.53 6.74
N LYS A 28 4.91 -7.23 6.15
CA LYS A 28 6.30 -6.78 6.03
C LYS A 28 6.55 -6.20 4.65
N GLY A 29 7.16 -5.02 4.61
CA GLY A 29 7.58 -4.35 3.37
C GLY A 29 9.10 -4.38 3.23
N LYS A 30 9.59 -4.08 2.02
CA LYS A 30 11.02 -3.92 1.76
C LYS A 30 11.37 -2.45 1.70
N VAL A 31 12.31 -2.02 2.55
CA VAL A 31 12.93 -0.68 2.45
C VAL A 31 14.07 -0.75 1.45
N ASN A 32 14.06 0.13 0.46
CA ASN A 32 15.15 0.36 -0.49
C ASN A 32 15.55 1.83 -0.48
N PHE A 33 16.80 2.12 -0.80
CA PHE A 33 17.27 3.49 -1.05
C PHE A 33 17.67 3.61 -2.52
N GLY A 34 17.16 4.62 -3.21
CA GLY A 34 17.46 4.87 -4.62
C GLY A 34 17.01 6.26 -5.02
N GLY A 35 17.73 6.92 -5.93
CA GLY A 35 17.38 8.27 -6.38
C GLY A 35 17.29 9.29 -5.24
N ARG A 36 18.15 9.16 -4.23
CA ARG A 36 18.18 10.01 -3.00
C ARG A 36 16.90 9.95 -2.15
N ILE A 37 16.07 8.93 -2.32
CA ILE A 37 14.84 8.74 -1.55
C ILE A 37 14.76 7.31 -0.98
N TYR A 38 14.25 7.19 0.23
CA TYR A 38 13.91 5.90 0.84
C TYR A 38 12.52 5.49 0.41
N GLN A 39 12.36 4.23 0.01
CA GLN A 39 11.12 3.66 -0.48
C GLN A 39 10.77 2.41 0.32
N LEU A 40 9.58 2.38 0.91
CA LEU A 40 9.01 1.22 1.55
C LEU A 40 7.97 0.60 0.61
N ARG A 41 8.27 -0.58 0.07
CA ARG A 41 7.46 -1.24 -0.97
C ARG A 41 6.81 -2.52 -0.45
N TYR A 42 5.53 -2.69 -0.77
CA TYR A 42 4.73 -3.88 -0.52
C TYR A 42 4.24 -4.45 -1.85
N ALA A 43 4.27 -5.78 -1.99
CA ALA A 43 3.88 -6.48 -3.20
C ALA A 43 2.52 -7.18 -3.03
N LYS A 44 1.77 -7.30 -4.13
CA LYS A 44 0.55 -8.09 -4.32
C LYS A 44 -0.31 -8.28 -3.07
N SER A 45 -0.15 -9.37 -2.31
CA SER A 45 -0.98 -9.70 -1.14
C SER A 45 -0.89 -8.63 -0.05
N ALA A 46 0.33 -8.20 0.30
CA ALA A 46 0.53 -7.14 1.28
C ALA A 46 -0.04 -5.79 0.78
N SER A 47 0.04 -5.52 -0.52
CA SER A 47 -0.60 -4.34 -1.10
C SER A 47 -2.11 -4.39 -0.96
N VAL A 48 -2.75 -5.55 -1.20
CA VAL A 48 -4.19 -5.73 -1.04
C VAL A 48 -4.61 -5.48 0.40
N THR A 49 -3.93 -6.09 1.38
CA THR A 49 -4.20 -5.86 2.81
C THR A 49 -4.12 -4.38 3.17
N LEU A 50 -3.08 -3.68 2.73
CA LEU A 50 -2.91 -2.26 3.02
C LEU A 50 -3.96 -1.39 2.34
N LEU A 51 -4.24 -1.63 1.06
CA LEU A 51 -5.18 -0.82 0.31
C LEU A 51 -6.61 -0.97 0.83
N ASN A 52 -7.02 -2.18 1.23
CA ASN A 52 -8.30 -2.38 1.92
C ASN A 52 -8.37 -1.60 3.24
N GLY A 53 -7.26 -1.51 3.99
CA GLY A 53 -7.18 -0.72 5.22
C GLY A 53 -7.15 0.79 5.00
N ILE A 54 -6.47 1.26 3.94
CA ILE A 54 -6.36 2.70 3.63
C ILE A 54 -7.68 3.23 3.03
N TYR A 55 -8.35 2.43 2.20
CA TYR A 55 -9.58 2.79 1.50
C TYR A 55 -10.79 2.07 2.08
N TYR A 56 -10.87 1.96 3.41
CA TYR A 56 -11.90 1.20 4.12
C TYR A 56 -13.32 1.77 4.00
N SER A 57 -13.46 3.03 3.57
CA SER A 57 -14.75 3.72 3.49
C SER A 57 -14.84 4.62 2.25
N ASP A 58 -16.05 4.76 1.70
CA ASP A 58 -16.34 5.58 0.52
C ASP A 58 -16.31 7.08 0.78
N VAL A 59 -16.48 7.50 2.04
CA VAL A 59 -16.48 8.92 2.43
C VAL A 59 -15.09 9.45 2.85
N LEU A 60 -14.03 8.64 2.72
CA LEU A 60 -12.67 9.11 3.07
C LEU A 60 -12.20 10.23 2.15
N ILE A 61 -11.68 11.28 2.77
CA ILE A 61 -11.00 12.39 2.09
C ILE A 61 -9.74 11.84 1.42
N CYS A 62 -9.80 11.70 0.11
CA CYS A 62 -8.70 11.26 -0.73
C CYS A 62 -8.88 11.75 -2.15
N LEU A 63 -7.83 11.69 -2.95
CA LEU A 63 -7.94 12.03 -4.37
C LEU A 63 -8.81 11.00 -5.09
N THR A 64 -9.96 11.44 -5.63
CA THR A 64 -10.93 10.59 -6.34
C THR A 64 -10.27 9.73 -7.42
N ARG A 65 -9.35 10.32 -8.19
CA ARG A 65 -8.59 9.60 -9.22
C ARG A 65 -7.74 8.45 -8.65
N LYS A 66 -7.16 8.61 -7.47
CA LYS A 66 -6.36 7.55 -6.82
C LYS A 66 -7.28 6.44 -6.32
N ARG A 67 -8.40 6.80 -5.66
CA ARG A 67 -9.42 5.84 -5.20
C ARG A 67 -9.90 4.96 -6.36
N PHE A 68 -10.32 5.57 -7.46
CA PHE A 68 -10.82 4.85 -8.64
C PHE A 68 -9.81 3.81 -9.17
N LYS A 69 -8.52 4.17 -9.29
CA LYS A 69 -7.49 3.22 -9.73
C LYS A 69 -7.29 2.05 -8.77
N ILE A 70 -7.44 2.29 -7.48
CA ILE A 70 -7.25 1.28 -6.44
C ILE A 70 -8.43 0.33 -6.41
N GLN A 71 -9.66 0.85 -6.46
CA GLN A 71 -10.87 0.04 -6.55
C GLN A 71 -10.85 -0.87 -7.79
N GLN A 72 -10.47 -0.34 -8.96
CA GLN A 72 -10.31 -1.16 -10.16
C GLN A 72 -9.25 -2.25 -10.00
N ALA A 73 -8.08 -1.91 -9.45
CA ALA A 73 -7.02 -2.89 -9.23
C ALA A 73 -7.44 -4.01 -8.27
N LEU A 74 -8.16 -3.68 -7.20
CA LEU A 74 -8.69 -4.64 -6.23
C LEU A 74 -9.75 -5.55 -6.85
N ALA A 75 -10.69 -4.99 -7.63
CA ALA A 75 -11.73 -5.75 -8.32
C ALA A 75 -11.15 -6.78 -9.32
N ILE A 76 -10.13 -6.37 -10.09
CA ILE A 76 -9.43 -7.30 -11.01
C ILE A 76 -8.80 -8.46 -10.22
N ILE A 77 -8.15 -8.17 -9.09
CA ILE A 77 -7.52 -9.20 -8.25
C ILE A 77 -8.55 -10.15 -7.64
N GLN A 78 -9.68 -9.63 -7.17
CA GLN A 78 -10.77 -10.45 -6.62
C GLN A 78 -11.32 -11.42 -7.67
N LYS A 79 -11.57 -10.92 -8.89
CA LYS A 79 -12.03 -11.75 -10.01
C LYS A 79 -11.01 -12.83 -10.36
N SER A 80 -9.72 -12.49 -10.43
CA SER A 80 -8.67 -13.49 -10.69
C SER A 80 -8.50 -14.53 -9.58
N ALA A 81 -8.96 -14.25 -8.36
CA ALA A 81 -8.90 -15.16 -7.23
C ALA A 81 -10.17 -16.03 -7.07
N GLY A 82 -11.16 -15.90 -7.95
CA GLY A 82 -12.41 -16.65 -7.88
C GLY A 82 -13.33 -16.24 -6.73
N MET A 83 -13.18 -15.01 -6.22
CA MET A 83 -13.99 -14.48 -5.11
C MET A 83 -15.22 -13.69 -5.57
N LEU A 84 -15.51 -13.69 -6.88
CA LEU A 84 -16.65 -13.06 -7.55
C LEU A 84 -17.07 -13.89 -8.76
#